data_AF-A0A7Z8R3G4-F1
#
_entry.id   AF-A0A7Z8R3G4-F1
#
_cell.length_a   1.000
_cell.length_b   1.000
_cell.length_c   1.000
_cell.angle_alpha   90.00
_cell.angle_beta   90.00
_cell.angle_gamma   90.00
#
_symmetry.space_group_name_H-M   'P 1'
#
loop_
_entity.id
_entity.type
_entity.pdbx_description
1 polymer ?
#
loop_
_entity_poly.entity_id
_entity_poly.type
_entity_poly.pdbx_seq_one_letter_code
_entity_poly.pdbx_strand_id
1 'polypeptide(L)'
;MILILNSWSVAYRLLGRALTFLQDSEPDSIEYEMYRSACIKEFEIILEQSGKLLKKTLKPYFHSNKAADKLIFKDIFRQAALHSIISLEETERWLNYRDNRNTTAHDYGLGFAEDTLKVLPQFIMDAKSLVIAIDKQNQHD
;
A
#
# COMPACT_ATOMS: atom_id res chain seq x y z
N MET A 1 9.15 13.22 10.30
CA MET A 1 9.40 11.82 9.90
C MET A 1 8.71 10.84 10.83
N ILE A 2 8.98 10.92 12.14
CA ILE A 2 8.34 10.12 13.20
C ILE A 2 6.80 10.18 13.15
N LEU A 3 6.20 11.37 13.00
CA LEU A 3 4.74 11.51 12.91
C LEU A 3 4.12 10.82 11.68
N ILE A 4 4.84 10.79 10.56
CA ILE A 4 4.38 10.16 9.31
C ILE A 4 4.45 8.63 9.44
N LEU A 5 5.51 8.11 10.05
CA LEU A 5 5.66 6.67 10.31
C LEU A 5 4.65 6.18 11.35
N ASN A 6 4.36 6.99 12.38
CA ASN A 6 3.33 6.67 13.36
C ASN A 6 1.95 6.59 12.70
N SER A 7 1.60 7.55 11.84
CA SER A 7 0.33 7.55 11.08
C SER A 7 0.23 6.33 10.14
N TRP A 8 1.31 5.97 9.45
CA TRP A 8 1.35 4.75 8.62
C TRP A 8 1.14 3.50 9.46
N SER A 9 1.84 3.41 10.59
CA SER A 9 1.73 2.25 11.47
C SER A 9 0.30 2.02 11.97
N VAL A 10 -0.46 3.11 12.18
CA VAL A 10 -1.88 3.02 12.51
C VAL A 10 -2.69 2.49 11.33
N ALA A 11 -2.43 2.96 10.11
CA ALA A 11 -3.18 2.57 8.91
C ALA A 11 -3.13 1.05 8.64
N TYR A 12 -1.94 0.43 8.53
CA TYR A 12 -1.89 -1.02 8.24
C TYR A 12 -2.41 -1.87 9.41
N ARG A 13 -2.35 -1.38 10.66
CA ARG A 13 -2.96 -2.05 11.81
C ARG A 13 -4.48 -1.97 11.78
N LEU A 14 -5.03 -0.82 11.37
CA LEU A 14 -6.47 -0.63 11.21
C LEU A 14 -7.00 -1.54 10.12
N LEU A 15 -6.31 -1.61 8.97
CA LEU A 15 -6.61 -2.57 7.91
C LEU A 15 -6.57 -4.01 8.42
N GLY A 16 -5.51 -4.41 9.14
CA GLY A 16 -5.43 -5.75 9.72
C GLY A 16 -6.59 -6.06 10.67
N ARG A 17 -7.01 -5.09 11.50
CA ARG A 17 -8.13 -5.26 12.43
C ARG A 17 -9.47 -5.35 11.71
N ALA A 18 -9.70 -4.50 10.70
CA ALA A 18 -10.90 -4.54 9.88
C ALA A 18 -11.01 -5.88 9.14
N LEU A 19 -9.90 -6.42 8.64
CA LEU A 19 -9.87 -7.72 7.97
C LEU A 19 -10.24 -8.86 8.92
N THR A 20 -9.75 -8.84 10.16
CA THR A 20 -10.16 -9.83 11.18
C THR A 20 -11.67 -9.77 11.43
N PHE A 21 -12.21 -8.57 11.66
CA PHE A 21 -13.64 -8.43 11.90
C PHE A 21 -14.51 -8.83 10.69
N LEU A 22 -14.03 -8.57 9.47
CA LEU A 22 -14.68 -9.04 8.26
C LEU A 22 -14.75 -10.57 8.20
N GLN A 23 -13.65 -11.25 8.53
CA GLN A 23 -13.58 -12.72 8.53
C GLN A 23 -14.47 -13.36 9.60
N ASP A 24 -14.69 -12.65 10.71
CA ASP A 24 -15.55 -13.10 11.81
C ASP A 24 -17.04 -12.75 11.59
N SER A 25 -17.37 -11.94 10.58
CA SER A 25 -18.74 -11.51 10.30
C SER A 25 -19.50 -12.51 9.45
N GLU A 26 -20.81 -12.63 9.68
CA GLU A 26 -21.67 -13.44 8.81
C GLU A 26 -21.71 -12.84 7.39
N PRO A 27 -21.52 -13.63 6.33
CA PRO A 27 -21.68 -13.15 4.96
C PRO A 27 -23.02 -12.46 4.75
N ASP A 28 -23.04 -11.40 3.95
CA ASP A 28 -24.21 -10.56 3.66
C ASP A 28 -24.82 -9.79 4.84
N SER A 29 -24.21 -9.85 6.03
CA SER A 29 -24.57 -8.98 7.17
C SER A 29 -24.16 -7.52 6.92
N ILE A 30 -24.79 -6.59 7.66
CA ILE A 30 -24.42 -5.18 7.65
C ILE A 30 -22.97 -5.00 8.12
N GLU A 31 -22.58 -5.78 9.14
CA GLU A 31 -21.22 -5.82 9.67
C GLU A 31 -20.21 -6.25 8.62
N TYR A 32 -20.51 -7.32 7.87
CA TYR A 32 -19.67 -7.77 6.76
C TYR A 32 -19.46 -6.66 5.72
N GLU A 33 -20.54 -6.03 5.24
CA GLU A 33 -20.41 -4.94 4.26
C GLU A 33 -19.68 -3.71 4.82
N MET A 34 -19.89 -3.40 6.10
CA MET A 34 -19.19 -2.31 6.80
C MET A 34 -17.67 -2.58 6.86
N TYR A 35 -17.25 -3.76 7.32
CA TYR A 35 -15.83 -4.09 7.43
C TYR A 35 -15.17 -4.30 6.07
N ARG A 36 -15.91 -4.82 5.08
CA ARG A 36 -15.49 -4.93 3.68
C ARG A 36 -15.18 -3.56 3.10
N SER A 37 -16.09 -2.61 3.27
CA SER A 37 -15.91 -1.23 2.83
C SER A 37 -14.72 -0.55 3.52
N ALA A 38 -14.55 -0.79 4.83
CA ALA A 38 -13.40 -0.28 5.58
C ALA A 38 -12.06 -0.85 5.07
N CYS A 39 -11.99 -2.16 4.81
CA CYS A 39 -10.79 -2.81 4.27
C CYS A 39 -10.38 -2.23 2.92
N ILE A 40 -11.34 -2.09 2.01
CA ILE A 40 -11.10 -1.53 0.68
C ILE A 40 -10.61 -0.08 0.80
N LYS A 41 -11.23 0.70 1.67
CA LYS A 41 -10.84 2.10 1.82
C LYS A 41 -9.44 2.26 2.36
N GLU A 42 -9.09 1.48 3.38
CA GLU A 42 -7.74 1.49 3.95
C GLU A 42 -6.69 0.98 2.96
N PHE A 43 -7.01 -0.04 2.16
CA PHE A 43 -6.14 -0.49 1.07
C PHE A 43 -5.82 0.65 0.09
N GLU A 44 -6.83 1.39 -0.38
CA GLU A 44 -6.63 2.53 -1.28
C GLU A 44 -5.73 3.60 -0.65
N ILE A 45 -5.99 3.94 0.61
CA ILE A 45 -5.25 4.97 1.35
C ILE A 45 -3.79 4.55 1.49
N ILE A 46 -3.53 3.34 1.99
CA ILE A 46 -2.17 2.83 2.19
C ILE A 46 -1.43 2.75 0.85
N LEU A 47 -2.09 2.30 -0.22
CA LEU A 47 -1.51 2.21 -1.55
C LEU A 47 -1.14 3.60 -2.11
N GLU A 48 -1.96 4.62 -1.91
CA GLU A 48 -1.63 5.98 -2.33
C GLU A 48 -0.44 6.55 -1.52
N GLN A 49 -0.47 6.37 -0.21
CA GLN A 49 0.58 6.87 0.69
C GLN A 49 1.92 6.18 0.43
N SER A 50 1.92 4.89 0.12
CA SER A 50 3.14 4.14 -0.17
C SER A 50 3.93 4.74 -1.32
N GLY A 51 3.26 5.07 -2.42
CA GLY A 51 3.88 5.74 -3.57
C GLY A 51 4.41 7.13 -3.23
N LYS A 52 3.65 7.94 -2.47
CA LYS A 52 4.09 9.30 -2.09
C LYS A 52 5.34 9.27 -1.21
N LEU A 53 5.36 8.39 -0.23
CA LEU A 53 6.44 8.32 0.74
C LEU A 53 7.69 7.70 0.14
N LEU A 54 7.54 6.62 -0.64
CA LEU A 54 8.66 6.02 -1.35
C LEU A 54 9.26 6.99 -2.38
N LYS A 55 8.45 7.79 -3.08
CA LYS A 55 8.95 8.87 -3.95
C LYS A 55 9.79 9.88 -3.19
N LYS A 56 9.38 10.26 -1.98
CA LYS A 56 10.15 11.18 -1.13
C LYS A 56 11.49 10.56 -0.74
N THR A 57 11.50 9.29 -0.33
CA THR A 57 12.73 8.54 -0.01
C THR A 57 13.66 8.41 -1.20
N LEU A 58 13.13 8.37 -2.43
CA LEU A 58 13.94 8.28 -3.64
C LEU A 58 14.60 9.61 -4.05
N LYS A 59 14.17 10.77 -3.54
CA LYS A 59 14.68 12.08 -4.00
C LYS A 59 16.21 12.21 -3.98
N PRO A 60 16.95 11.75 -2.96
CA PRO A 60 18.42 11.82 -2.92
C PRO A 60 19.13 11.02 -4.03
N TYR A 61 18.45 10.02 -4.61
CA TYR A 61 19.01 9.16 -5.66
C TYR A 61 18.94 9.79 -7.06
N PHE A 62 18.25 10.93 -7.20
CA PHE A 62 18.09 11.63 -8.47
C PHE A 62 18.94 12.90 -8.52
N HIS A 63 19.38 13.27 -9.73
CA HIS A 63 20.14 14.50 -9.98
C HIS A 63 19.34 15.79 -9.69
N SER A 64 18.02 15.70 -9.47
CA SER A 64 17.18 16.82 -9.06
C SER A 64 15.82 16.32 -8.53
N ASN A 65 15.22 17.09 -7.61
CA ASN A 65 13.86 16.82 -7.12
C ASN A 65 12.82 16.74 -8.26
N LYS A 66 12.98 17.59 -9.29
CA LYS A 66 12.09 17.61 -10.46
C LYS A 66 12.14 16.31 -11.27
N ALA A 67 13.28 15.61 -11.29
CA ALA A 67 13.38 14.32 -11.95
C ALA A 67 12.59 13.24 -11.19
N ALA A 68 12.75 13.18 -9.86
CA ALA A 68 11.99 12.26 -9.01
C ALA A 68 10.47 12.52 -9.05
N ASP A 69 10.06 13.79 -9.15
CA ASP A 69 8.63 14.16 -9.16
C ASP A 69 7.90 13.64 -10.42
N LYS A 70 8.61 13.44 -11.54
CA LYS A 70 8.07 12.88 -12.80
C LYS A 70 7.73 11.39 -12.72
N LEU A 71 8.23 10.66 -11.73
CA LEU A 71 7.96 9.23 -11.60
C LEU A 71 6.47 8.99 -11.37
N ILE A 72 5.88 8.12 -12.19
CA ILE A 72 4.54 7.59 -11.96
C ILE A 72 4.61 6.38 -11.01
N PHE A 73 3.47 5.94 -10.47
CA PHE A 73 3.41 4.93 -9.42
C PHE A 73 4.31 3.72 -9.68
N LYS A 74 4.16 3.05 -10.83
CA LYS A 74 4.96 1.85 -11.14
C LYS A 74 6.46 2.16 -11.25
N ASP A 75 6.83 3.35 -11.72
CA ASP A 75 8.23 3.74 -11.83
C ASP A 75 8.86 4.00 -10.46
N ILE A 76 8.10 4.53 -9.50
CA ILE A 76 8.56 4.72 -8.11
C ILE A 76 9.01 3.37 -7.53
N PHE A 77 8.20 2.32 -7.67
CA PHE A 77 8.55 0.99 -7.13
C PHE A 77 9.71 0.34 -7.88
N ARG A 78 9.77 0.47 -9.21
CA ARG A 78 10.92 -0.01 -10.00
C ARG A 78 12.23 0.67 -9.60
N GLN A 79 12.20 1.98 -9.35
CA GLN A 79 13.38 2.73 -8.91
C GLN A 79 13.77 2.33 -7.47
N ALA A 80 12.81 2.06 -6.59
CA ALA A 80 13.10 1.55 -5.26
C ALA A 80 13.81 0.19 -5.29
N ALA A 81 13.42 -0.73 -6.18
CA ALA A 81 14.16 -1.97 -6.37
C ALA A 81 15.54 -1.76 -7.00
N LEU A 82 15.67 -0.86 -7.98
CA LEU A 82 16.97 -0.52 -8.58
C LEU A 82 17.98 -0.04 -7.54
N HIS A 83 17.51 0.73 -6.55
CA HIS A 83 18.32 1.20 -5.43
C HIS A 83 18.35 0.25 -4.22
N SER A 84 17.87 -0.99 -4.38
CA SER A 84 17.86 -2.02 -3.32
C SER A 84 17.13 -1.62 -2.03
N ILE A 85 16.15 -0.69 -2.12
CA ILE A 85 15.30 -0.30 -0.99
C ILE A 85 14.28 -1.41 -0.69
N ILE A 86 13.75 -2.03 -1.74
CA ILE A 86 12.84 -3.18 -1.68
C ILE A 86 13.28 -4.25 -2.68
N SER A 87 12.80 -5.48 -2.52
CA SER A 87 13.07 -6.57 -3.46
C SER A 87 12.31 -6.42 -4.79
N LEU A 88 12.74 -7.17 -5.80
CA LEU A 88 12.01 -7.31 -7.06
C LEU A 88 10.64 -7.96 -6.85
N GLU A 89 10.57 -8.95 -5.96
CA GLU A 89 9.33 -9.66 -5.63
C GLU A 89 8.30 -8.73 -4.95
N GLU A 90 8.75 -7.89 -4.00
CA GLU A 90 7.90 -6.86 -3.41
C GLU A 90 7.43 -5.86 -4.47
N THR A 91 8.32 -5.44 -5.37
CA THR A 91 7.97 -4.54 -6.48
C THR A 91 6.85 -5.12 -7.34
N GLU A 92 6.94 -6.38 -7.75
CA GLU A 92 5.90 -7.04 -8.54
C GLU A 92 4.56 -7.06 -7.82
N ARG A 93 4.56 -7.34 -6.51
CA ARG A 93 3.33 -7.28 -5.69
C ARG A 93 2.73 -5.87 -5.64
N TRP A 94 3.54 -4.83 -5.44
CA TRP A 94 3.06 -3.44 -5.45
C TRP A 94 2.49 -3.00 -6.80
N LEU A 95 3.07 -3.47 -7.89
CA LEU A 95 2.55 -3.26 -9.24
C LEU A 95 1.19 -3.95 -9.40
N ASN A 96 1.05 -5.18 -8.92
CA ASN A 96 -0.21 -5.92 -8.94
C ASN A 96 -1.29 -5.24 -8.08
N TYR A 97 -0.95 -4.73 -6.89
CA TYR A 97 -1.90 -3.97 -6.06
C TYR A 97 -2.40 -2.72 -6.78
N ARG A 98 -1.52 -2.04 -7.53
CA ARG A 98 -1.90 -0.87 -8.32
C ARG A 98 -2.87 -1.22 -9.45
N ASP A 99 -2.61 -2.33 -10.13
CA ASP A 99 -3.46 -2.80 -11.22
C ASP A 99 -4.82 -3.27 -10.69
N ASN A 100 -4.82 -4.02 -9.59
CA ASN A 100 -6.03 -4.42 -8.87
C ASN A 100 -6.89 -3.18 -8.55
N ARG A 101 -6.33 -2.14 -7.90
CA ARG A 101 -7.06 -0.89 -7.61
C ARG A 101 -7.65 -0.22 -8.85
N ASN A 102 -6.93 -0.21 -9.97
CA ASN A 102 -7.40 0.43 -11.20
C ASN A 102 -8.58 -0.32 -11.81
N THR A 103 -8.58 -1.65 -11.73
CA THR A 103 -9.70 -2.49 -12.15
C THR A 103 -10.90 -2.32 -11.21
N THR A 104 -10.65 -2.29 -9.89
CA THR A 104 -11.69 -2.15 -8.85
C THR A 104 -12.46 -0.82 -8.96
N ALA A 105 -11.83 0.28 -9.35
CA ALA A 105 -12.50 1.59 -9.46
C ALA A 105 -13.54 1.71 -10.59
N HIS A 106 -13.53 0.79 -11.57
CA HIS A 106 -14.41 0.84 -12.74
C HIS A 106 -15.62 -0.10 -12.65
N ASP A 107 -15.59 -1.07 -11.73
CA ASP A 107 -16.55 -2.17 -11.68
C ASP A 107 -17.32 -2.16 -10.35
N TYR A 108 -18.24 -1.19 -10.20
CA TYR A 108 -19.16 -1.06 -9.06
C TYR A 108 -20.22 -2.19 -9.03
N GLY A 109 -19.81 -3.45 -9.19
CA GLY A 109 -20.66 -4.65 -9.17
C GLY A 109 -20.10 -5.70 -8.20
N LEU A 110 -20.96 -6.48 -7.57
CA LEU A 110 -20.72 -7.44 -6.46
C LEU A 110 -19.42 -8.29 -6.51
N GLY A 111 -18.77 -8.48 -7.68
CA GLY A 111 -17.42 -9.08 -7.79
C GLY A 111 -16.28 -8.22 -7.21
N PHE A 112 -16.55 -6.95 -6.89
CA PHE A 112 -15.66 -5.85 -6.48
C PHE A 112 -14.68 -6.11 -5.32
N ALA A 113 -15.04 -6.94 -4.34
CA ALA A 113 -14.22 -7.09 -3.13
C ALA A 113 -13.42 -8.38 -3.06
N GLU A 114 -13.92 -9.48 -3.59
CA GLU A 114 -13.33 -10.80 -3.41
C GLU A 114 -11.85 -10.83 -3.81
N ASP A 115 -11.48 -10.25 -4.95
CA ASP A 115 -10.10 -10.28 -5.42
C ASP A 115 -9.17 -9.33 -4.67
N THR A 116 -9.69 -8.17 -4.24
CA THR A 116 -8.92 -7.26 -3.38
C THR A 116 -8.71 -7.90 -1.99
N LEU A 117 -9.76 -8.49 -1.42
CA LEU A 117 -9.71 -9.16 -0.12
C LEU A 117 -8.69 -10.29 -0.10
N LYS A 118 -8.57 -11.07 -1.18
CA LYS A 118 -7.57 -12.14 -1.32
C LYS A 118 -6.13 -11.65 -1.19
N VAL A 119 -5.84 -10.42 -1.63
CA VAL A 119 -4.47 -9.87 -1.57
C VAL A 119 -4.16 -9.12 -0.27
N LEU A 120 -5.18 -8.80 0.55
CA LEU A 120 -4.99 -7.98 1.76
C LEU A 120 -4.01 -8.57 2.78
N PRO A 121 -3.99 -9.89 3.09
CA PRO A 121 -3.03 -10.43 4.05
C PRO A 121 -1.58 -10.13 3.65
N GLN A 122 -1.22 -10.37 2.38
CA GLN A 122 0.11 -10.09 1.86
C GLN A 122 0.36 -8.57 1.76
N PHE A 123 -0.64 -7.79 1.36
CA PHE A 123 -0.54 -6.34 1.31
C PHE A 123 -0.20 -5.71 2.68
N ILE A 124 -0.81 -6.19 3.76
CA ILE A 124 -0.51 -5.72 5.13
C ILE A 124 0.96 -6.02 5.48
N MET A 125 1.45 -7.20 5.12
CA MET A 125 2.86 -7.57 5.33
C MET A 125 3.79 -6.67 4.53
N ASP A 126 3.52 -6.46 3.25
CA ASP A 126 4.34 -5.60 2.38
C ASP A 126 4.29 -4.13 2.83
N ALA A 127 3.13 -3.64 3.29
CA ALA A 127 2.99 -2.28 3.85
C ALA A 127 3.85 -2.10 5.11
N LYS A 128 3.92 -3.12 5.98
CA LYS A 128 4.81 -3.12 7.14
C LYS A 128 6.28 -3.17 6.71
N SER A 129 6.64 -4.04 5.76
CA SER A 129 8.01 -4.15 5.24
C SER A 129 8.48 -2.83 4.61
N LEU A 130 7.62 -2.15 3.86
CA LEU A 130 7.95 -0.87 3.23
C LEU A 130 8.24 0.24 4.26
N VAL A 131 7.51 0.28 5.38
CA VAL A 131 7.79 1.21 6.49
C VAL A 131 9.20 0.99 7.03
N ILE A 132 9.56 -0.28 7.26
CA ILE A 132 10.90 -0.65 7.77
C ILE A 132 11.97 -0.27 6.74
N ALA A 133 11.74 -0.53 5.46
CA ALA A 133 12.67 -0.18 4.39
C ALA A 133 12.89 1.34 4.30
N ILE A 134 11.81 2.13 4.33
CA ILE A 134 11.88 3.60 4.30
C ILE A 134 12.58 4.14 5.56
N ASP A 135 12.30 3.59 6.74
CA ASP A 135 12.92 4.04 7.98
C ASP A 135 14.45 3.82 7.96
N LYS A 136 14.91 2.67 7.45
CA LYS A 136 16.34 2.40 7.27
C LYS A 136 17.05 3.43 6.39
N GLN A 137 16.41 3.88 5.30
CA GLN A 137 16.98 4.91 4.44
C GLN A 137 17.10 6.25 5.16
N ASN A 138 16.13 6.58 6.00
CA ASN A 138 16.09 7.85 6.71
C ASN A 138 17.00 7.91 7.96
N GLN A 139 17.52 6.77 8.43
CA GLN A 139 18.49 6.72 9.53
C GLN A 139 19.94 6.93 9.07
N HIS A 140 20.16 7.06 7.75
CA HIS A 140 21.48 7.27 7.15
C HIS A 140 21.67 8.70 6.60
N ASP A 141 20.71 9.59 6.88
CA ASP A 141 20.82 11.05 6.69
C ASP A 141 20.99 11.76 8.05
#